data_AF-A0A833Z1U8-F1
#
_entry.id   AF-A0A833Z1U8-F1
#
_cell.length_a   1.000
_cell.length_b   1.000
_cell.length_c   1.000
_cell.angle_alpha   90.00
_cell.angle_beta   90.00
_cell.angle_gamma   90.00
#
_symmetry.space_group_name_H-M   'P 1'
#
loop_
_entity.id
_entity.type
_entity.pdbx_description
1 polymer ?
#
loop_
_entity_poly.entity_id
_entity_poly.type
_entity_poly.pdbx_seq_one_letter_code
_entity_poly.pdbx_strand_id
1 'polypeptide(L)'
;MVVEAYSHGQRTFGENYVQELLEKASNPKVLSSCPEIKWHFIGHLQKQNVNKLMAVPNLFMLETLDSAKLADKVNSSWQKKGSPERLKVMVQVNTSGEESK
;
A
#
# COMPACT_ATOMS: atom_id res chain seq x y z
N MET A 1 -17.90 -6.04 -3.62
CA MET A 1 -17.01 -6.65 -2.61
C MET A 1 -16.41 -5.65 -1.62
N VAL A 2 -15.56 -4.67 -1.98
CA VAL A 2 -14.92 -3.79 -0.97
C VAL A 2 -15.92 -3.08 -0.06
N VAL A 3 -16.91 -2.38 -0.63
CA VAL A 3 -17.94 -1.65 0.14
C VAL A 3 -18.79 -2.58 1.00
N GLU A 4 -19.07 -3.78 0.50
CA GLU A 4 -19.87 -4.79 1.19
C GLU A 4 -19.09 -5.40 2.38
N ALA A 5 -17.83 -5.77 2.22
CA ALA A 5 -17.01 -6.20 3.33
C ALA A 5 -16.84 -5.07 4.36
N TYR A 6 -16.69 -3.83 3.89
CA TYR A 6 -16.59 -2.65 4.75
C TYR A 6 -17.87 -2.42 5.58
N SER A 7 -19.04 -2.61 5.00
CA SER A 7 -20.32 -2.50 5.72
C SER A 7 -20.49 -3.58 6.80
N HIS A 8 -19.74 -4.68 6.70
CA HIS A 8 -19.70 -5.75 7.71
C HIS A 8 -18.54 -5.59 8.72
N GLY A 9 -17.90 -4.41 8.78
CA GLY A 9 -16.88 -4.09 9.78
C GLY A 9 -15.44 -4.29 9.32
N GLN A 10 -15.19 -4.79 8.11
CA GLN A 10 -13.83 -4.84 7.57
C GLN A 10 -13.29 -3.42 7.38
N ARG A 11 -12.06 -3.16 7.83
CA ARG A 11 -11.40 -1.84 7.65
C ARG A 11 -10.09 -1.94 6.92
N THR A 12 -9.38 -3.05 7.07
CA THR A 12 -8.07 -3.26 6.45
C THR A 12 -8.20 -4.11 5.20
N PHE A 13 -7.62 -3.66 4.10
CA PHE A 13 -7.66 -4.37 2.82
C PHE A 13 -6.26 -4.40 2.20
N GLY A 14 -5.87 -5.55 1.68
CA GLY A 14 -4.58 -5.77 1.04
C GLY A 14 -4.71 -5.92 -0.47
N GLU A 15 -3.79 -5.32 -1.22
CA GLU A 15 -3.70 -5.50 -2.68
C GLU A 15 -2.25 -5.79 -3.10
N ASN A 16 -2.11 -6.63 -4.13
CA ASN A 16 -0.81 -7.07 -4.66
C ASN A 16 -0.28 -6.19 -5.79
N TYR A 17 -1.15 -5.50 -6.53
CA TYR A 17 -0.78 -4.71 -7.71
C TYR A 17 -1.05 -3.22 -7.47
N VAL A 18 -0.02 -2.39 -7.65
CA VAL A 18 -0.11 -0.94 -7.37
C VAL A 18 -1.19 -0.27 -8.24
N GLN A 19 -1.37 -0.71 -9.49
CA GLN A 19 -2.40 -0.18 -10.38
C GLN A 19 -3.81 -0.48 -9.84
N GLU A 20 -4.07 -1.74 -9.52
CA GLU A 20 -5.37 -2.18 -9.00
C GLU A 20 -5.70 -1.51 -7.67
N LEU A 21 -4.70 -1.39 -6.79
CA LEU A 21 -4.85 -0.68 -5.52
C LEU A 21 -5.23 0.79 -5.75
N LEU A 22 -4.53 1.49 -6.65
CA LEU A 22 -4.81 2.88 -6.96
C LEU A 22 -6.21 3.04 -7.57
N GLU A 23 -6.58 2.19 -8.52
CA GLU A 23 -7.91 2.21 -9.15
C GLU A 23 -9.03 2.02 -8.12
N LYS A 24 -8.91 1.03 -7.22
CA LYS A 24 -9.89 0.77 -6.17
C LYS A 24 -9.94 1.89 -5.14
N ALA A 25 -8.78 2.37 -4.68
CA ALA A 25 -8.68 3.41 -3.66
C ALA A 25 -9.14 4.78 -4.17
N SER A 26 -8.97 5.06 -5.46
CA SER A 26 -9.44 6.29 -6.11
C SER A 26 -10.87 6.19 -6.64
N ASN A 27 -11.53 5.04 -6.53
CA ASN A 27 -12.92 4.89 -6.96
C ASN A 27 -13.83 5.79 -6.12
N PRO A 28 -14.65 6.69 -6.73
CA PRO A 28 -15.49 7.62 -6.00
C PRO A 28 -16.45 6.96 -5.00
N LYS A 29 -16.94 5.76 -5.31
CA LYS A 29 -17.82 4.99 -4.43
C LYS A 29 -17.07 4.47 -3.21
N VAL A 30 -15.82 4.03 -3.37
CA VAL A 30 -14.97 3.58 -2.25
C VAL A 30 -14.62 4.76 -1.36
N LEU A 31 -14.22 5.90 -1.96
CA LEU A 31 -13.90 7.11 -1.21
C LEU A 31 -15.07 7.62 -0.37
N SER A 32 -16.30 7.59 -0.92
CA SER A 32 -17.48 8.07 -0.20
C SER A 32 -18.05 7.06 0.81
N SER A 33 -18.03 5.76 0.48
CA SER A 33 -18.65 4.73 1.32
C SER A 33 -17.72 4.16 2.38
N CYS A 34 -16.41 4.29 2.21
CA CYS A 34 -15.39 3.68 3.06
C CYS A 34 -14.34 4.71 3.56
N PRO A 35 -14.75 5.77 4.27
CA PRO A 35 -13.84 6.88 4.62
C PRO A 35 -12.67 6.45 5.52
N GLU A 36 -12.86 5.39 6.31
CA GLU A 36 -11.84 4.86 7.24
C GLU A 36 -11.08 3.63 6.70
N ILE A 37 -11.20 3.34 5.40
CA ILE A 37 -10.50 2.20 4.81
C ILE A 37 -8.99 2.34 5.00
N LYS A 38 -8.31 1.23 5.31
CA LYS A 38 -6.87 1.16 5.51
C LYS A 38 -6.29 0.26 4.44
N TRP A 39 -5.64 0.87 3.45
CA TRP A 39 -5.02 0.11 2.37
C TRP A 39 -3.62 -0.35 2.76
N HIS A 40 -3.41 -1.65 2.64
CA HIS A 40 -2.12 -2.31 2.78
C HIS A 40 -1.64 -2.73 1.39
N PHE A 41 -0.39 -2.43 1.08
CA PHE A 41 0.25 -3.00 -0.09
C PHE A 41 1.07 -4.21 0.32
N ILE A 42 0.68 -5.38 -0.21
CA ILE A 42 1.20 -6.69 0.19
C ILE A 42 1.90 -7.44 -0.97
N GLY A 43 2.00 -6.81 -2.14
CA GLY A 43 2.71 -7.35 -3.29
C GLY A 43 4.14 -6.84 -3.41
N HIS A 44 4.90 -7.38 -4.36
CA HIS A 44 6.27 -6.92 -4.61
C HIS A 44 6.29 -5.48 -5.17
N LEU A 45 7.00 -4.56 -4.51
CA LEU A 45 7.06 -3.16 -4.90
C LEU A 45 8.28 -2.85 -5.78
N GLN A 46 8.05 -2.72 -7.08
CA GLN A 46 9.07 -2.21 -7.99
C GLN A 46 9.38 -0.73 -7.73
N LYS A 47 10.66 -0.34 -7.79
CA LYS A 47 11.13 1.04 -7.53
C LYS A 47 10.39 2.11 -8.35
N GLN A 48 10.07 1.83 -9.60
CA GLN A 48 9.36 2.76 -10.50
C GLN A 48 7.91 3.03 -10.04
N ASN A 49 7.30 2.07 -9.35
CA ASN A 49 5.92 2.15 -8.88
C ASN A 49 5.80 2.81 -7.50
N VAL A 50 6.92 3.14 -6.83
CA VAL A 50 6.90 3.78 -5.49
C VAL A 50 6.06 5.06 -5.50
N ASN A 51 6.32 5.97 -6.44
CA ASN A 51 5.57 7.24 -6.50
C ASN A 51 4.07 7.02 -6.73
N LYS A 52 3.73 6.01 -7.53
CA LYS A 52 2.35 5.63 -7.81
C LYS A 52 1.66 5.06 -6.56
N LEU A 53 2.37 4.23 -5.80
CA LEU A 53 1.89 3.75 -4.51
C LEU A 53 1.69 4.92 -3.53
N MET A 54 2.61 5.88 -3.47
CA MET A 54 2.45 7.04 -2.58
C MET A 54 1.20 7.88 -2.90
N ALA A 55 0.71 7.84 -4.15
CA ALA A 55 -0.51 8.54 -4.56
C ALA A 55 -1.81 7.84 -4.12
N VAL A 56 -1.75 6.62 -3.60
CA VAL A 56 -2.93 5.87 -3.13
C VAL A 56 -3.61 6.61 -1.96
N PRO A 57 -4.89 6.98 -2.09
CA PRO A 57 -5.67 7.52 -0.98
C PRO A 57 -5.78 6.50 0.14
N ASN A 58 -5.69 6.96 1.40
CA ASN A 58 -5.77 6.09 2.58
C ASN A 58 -4.77 4.91 2.57
N LEU A 59 -3.62 5.07 1.91
CA LEU A 59 -2.49 4.15 2.07
C LEU A 59 -2.06 4.17 3.54
N PHE A 60 -2.14 3.01 4.17
CA PHE A 60 -1.88 2.86 5.59
C PHE A 60 -0.59 2.10 5.86
N MET A 61 -0.27 1.07 5.06
CA MET A 61 0.90 0.23 5.29
C MET A 61 1.51 -0.32 3.99
N LEU A 62 2.83 -0.42 3.98
CA LEU A 62 3.61 -1.17 2.98
C LEU A 62 4.27 -2.37 3.66
N GLU A 63 3.88 -3.59 3.31
CA GLU A 63 4.34 -4.80 4.02
C GLU A 63 5.58 -5.47 3.38
N THR A 64 6.00 -4.98 2.22
CA THR A 64 6.92 -5.70 1.32
C THR A 64 8.25 -5.01 1.08
N LEU A 65 8.79 -4.29 2.08
CA LEU A 65 10.16 -3.76 1.97
C LEU A 65 11.18 -4.88 2.06
N ASP A 66 11.90 -5.13 0.97
CA ASP A 66 12.88 -6.21 0.85
C ASP A 66 14.34 -5.74 0.79
N SER A 67 14.58 -4.43 0.71
CA SER A 67 15.92 -3.88 0.53
C SER A 67 16.05 -2.44 1.03
N ALA A 68 17.26 -2.10 1.52
CA ALA A 68 17.57 -0.72 1.95
C ALA A 68 17.37 0.29 0.81
N LYS A 69 17.76 -0.05 -0.43
CA LYS A 69 17.57 0.81 -1.60
C LYS A 69 16.09 1.11 -1.88
N LEU A 70 15.20 0.16 -1.64
CA LEU A 70 13.75 0.38 -1.77
C LEU A 70 13.24 1.24 -0.61
N ALA A 71 13.67 0.96 0.62
CA ALA A 71 13.32 1.75 1.80
C ALA A 71 13.70 3.24 1.65
N ASP A 72 14.91 3.53 1.18
CA ASP A 72 15.38 4.91 0.93
C ASP A 72 14.50 5.63 -0.10
N LYS A 73 14.13 4.92 -1.17
CA LYS A 73 13.26 5.46 -2.22
C LYS A 73 11.86 5.74 -1.68
N VAL A 74 11.29 4.81 -0.91
CA VAL A 74 9.97 4.97 -0.26
C VAL A 74 9.99 6.15 0.70
N ASN A 75 10.99 6.23 1.59
CA ASN A 75 11.13 7.32 2.54
C ASN A 75 11.23 8.69 1.83
N SER A 76 12.10 8.79 0.81
CA SER A 76 12.26 10.01 0.03
C SER A 76 10.97 10.43 -0.69
N SER A 77 10.23 9.47 -1.27
CA SER A 77 8.97 9.74 -1.95
C SER A 77 7.84 10.10 -0.98
N TRP A 78 7.79 9.49 0.21
CA TRP A 78 6.81 9.83 1.24
C TRP A 78 7.03 11.23 1.81
N GLN A 79 8.28 11.62 2.04
CA GLN A 79 8.61 12.99 2.46
C GLN A 79 8.16 14.03 1.42
N LYS A 80 8.35 13.75 0.12
CA LYS A 80 7.88 14.62 -0.97
C LYS A 80 6.36 14.73 -1.05
N LYS A 81 5.62 13.70 -0.65
CA LYS A 81 4.15 13.74 -0.54
C LYS A 81 3.69 14.76 0.52
N GLY A 82 4.53 15.08 1.50
CA GLY A 82 4.23 16.07 2.54
C GLY A 82 3.20 15.58 3.57
N SER A 83 3.05 14.25 3.73
CA SER A 83 2.17 13.71 4.78
C SER A 83 2.77 14.00 6.16
N PRO A 84 1.98 14.48 7.14
CA PRO A 84 2.46 14.72 8.50
C PRO A 84 2.74 13.41 9.27
N GLU A 85 2.10 12.31 8.86
CA GLU A 85 2.30 11.00 9.48
C GLU A 85 3.42 10.23 8.78
N ARG A 86 4.08 9.33 9.51
CA ARG A 86 5.04 8.39 8.91
C ARG A 86 4.29 7.22 8.29
N LEU A 87 4.71 6.81 7.08
CA LEU A 87 4.22 5.57 6.48
C LEU A 87 4.61 4.38 7.36
N LYS A 88 3.65 3.52 7.69
CA LYS A 88 3.91 2.27 8.39
C LYS A 88 4.46 1.25 7.41
N VAL A 89 5.46 0.51 7.83
CA VAL A 89 6.14 -0.46 6.98
C VAL A 89 6.40 -1.76 7.73
N MET A 90 6.45 -2.87 6.99
CA MET A 90 7.05 -4.13 7.43
C MET A 90 8.22 -4.50 6.51
N VAL A 91 9.16 -5.26 7.06
CA VAL A 91 10.28 -5.84 6.29
C VAL A 91 9.89 -7.24 5.86
N GLN A 92 9.99 -7.51 4.57
CA GLN A 92 9.75 -8.83 4.01
C GLN A 92 11.02 -9.67 4.13
N VAL A 93 10.90 -10.80 4.82
CA VAL A 93 11.99 -11.75 5.04
C VAL A 93 11.66 -13.04 4.31
N ASN A 94 12.58 -13.53 3.46
CA ASN A 94 12.46 -14.85 2.86
C ASN A 94 12.88 -15.90 3.89
N THR A 95 11.91 -16.66 4.40
CA THR A 95 12.14 -17.75 5.35
C THR A 95 12.16 -19.14 4.71
N SER A 96 11.74 -19.28 3.45
CA SER A 96 11.71 -20.58 2.75
C SER A 96 13.05 -20.96 2.14
N GLY A 97 13.92 -19.98 1.86
CA GLY A 97 15.18 -20.21 1.16
C GLY A 97 15.00 -20.50 -0.33
N GLU A 98 13.77 -20.44 -0.85
CA GLU A 98 13.51 -20.50 -2.29
C GLU A 98 13.94 -19.19 -2.94
N GLU A 99 14.65 -19.26 -4.07
CA GLU A 99 14.94 -18.07 -4.86
C GLU A 99 13.63 -17.47 -5.40
N SER A 100 13.51 -16.14 -5.33
CA SER A 100 12.40 -15.42 -5.95
C SER A 100 12.43 -15.67 -7.47
N LYS A 101 11.40 -16.36 -7.98
CA LYS A 101 11.23 -16.63 -9.42
C LYS A 101 10.93 -15.39 -10.24
#